data_AF-A0A969SU32-F1
#
_entry.id   AF-A0A969SU32-F1
#
_cell.length_a   1.000
_cell.length_b   1.000
_cell.length_c   1.000
_cell.angle_alpha   90.00
_cell.angle_beta   90.00
_cell.angle_gamma   90.00
#
_symmetry.space_group_name_H-M   'P 1'
#
loop_
_entity.id
_entity.type
_entity.pdbx_description
1 polymer ?
#
loop_
_entity_poly.entity_id
_entity_poly.type
_entity_poly.pdbx_seq_one_letter_code
_entity_poly.pdbx_strand_id
1 'polypeptide(L)'
;QMAYDLFAICTFEEDILMKLVVVESIEATGNVALFEIAQVAKELQEITNQHHPYFGESHFAKETGHIQAEMDDVEHFVESIELTEAQRKKALVLVEKVFADFTEAMNEMLVFAQKHPYDKPFITTSSIKQLRTAAQVIY
;
A
#
# COMPACT_ATOMS: atom_id res chain seq x y z
N GLN A 1 -6.20 10.42 3.13
CA GLN A 1 -5.86 10.87 4.50
C GLN A 1 -4.68 10.08 5.08
N MET A 2 -4.73 8.74 5.07
CA MET A 2 -3.68 7.81 5.55
C MET A 2 -2.22 8.28 5.40
N ALA A 3 -1.76 8.61 4.18
CA ALA A 3 -0.36 8.99 3.98
C ALA A 3 0.08 10.18 4.83
N TYR A 4 -0.76 11.21 4.98
CA TYR A 4 -0.46 12.37 5.82
C TYR A 4 -0.40 12.00 7.31
N ASP A 5 -1.28 11.12 7.77
CA ASP A 5 -1.30 10.64 9.15
C ASP A 5 -0.02 9.85 9.48
N LEU A 6 0.39 8.93 8.59
CA LEU A 6 1.64 8.17 8.75
C LEU A 6 2.88 9.09 8.72
N PHE A 7 2.92 10.07 7.81
CA PHE A 7 4.00 11.05 7.78
C PHE A 7 4.06 11.89 9.06
N ALA A 8 2.91 12.30 9.59
CA ALA A 8 2.84 13.06 10.83
C ALA A 8 3.40 12.27 12.01
N ILE A 9 3.04 10.98 12.14
CA ILE A 9 3.59 10.12 13.18
C ILE A 9 5.12 10.05 13.07
N CYS A 10 5.66 9.74 11.89
CA CYS A 10 7.11 9.64 11.71
C CYS A 10 7.86 10.97 11.94
N THR A 11 7.21 12.11 11.69
CA THR A 11 7.78 13.45 11.86
C THR A 11 7.81 13.88 13.32
N PHE A 12 6.70 13.68 14.05
CA PHE A 12 6.51 14.26 15.38
C PHE A 12 6.77 13.27 16.52
N GLU A 13 6.84 11.98 16.25
CA GLU A 13 7.27 11.01 17.25
C GLU A 13 8.76 11.22 17.57
N GLU A 14 9.10 11.25 18.86
CA GLU A 14 10.49 11.44 19.31
C GLU A 14 11.17 10.10 19.64
N ASP A 15 10.39 9.10 20.07
CA ASP A 15 10.92 7.77 20.36
C ASP A 15 11.13 6.99 19.05
N ILE A 16 12.40 6.69 18.73
CA ILE A 16 12.77 5.96 17.52
C ILE A 16 12.16 4.55 17.48
N LEU A 17 11.95 3.91 18.63
CA LEU A 17 11.31 2.59 18.67
C LEU A 17 9.85 2.68 18.26
N MET A 18 9.18 3.80 18.54
CA MET A 18 7.79 4.01 18.12
C MET A 18 7.70 4.28 16.62
N LYS A 19 8.73 4.89 16.00
CA LYS A 19 8.82 4.98 14.54
C LYS A 19 9.02 3.60 13.91
N LEU A 20 9.88 2.78 14.50
CA LEU A 20 10.11 1.41 14.04
C LEU A 20 8.81 0.60 14.12
N VAL A 21 8.05 0.70 15.23
CA VAL A 21 6.73 0.06 15.36
C VAL A 21 5.79 0.44 14.21
N VAL A 22 5.77 1.72 13.81
CA VAL A 22 4.93 2.20 12.71
C VAL A 22 5.38 1.59 11.38
N VAL A 23 6.68 1.57 11.11
CA VAL A 23 7.25 0.94 9.90
C VAL A 23 6.93 -0.55 9.85
N GLU A 24 7.22 -1.31 10.90
CA GLU A 24 6.91 -2.74 10.97
C GLU A 24 5.41 -3.03 10.81
N SER A 25 4.54 -2.16 11.34
CA SER A 25 3.09 -2.29 11.16
C SER A 25 2.67 -2.04 9.71
N ILE A 26 3.31 -1.09 9.02
CA ILE A 26 3.08 -0.82 7.59
C ILE A 26 3.53 -2.02 6.77
N GLU A 27 4.72 -2.56 7.02
CA GLU A 27 5.27 -3.73 6.31
C GLU A 27 4.37 -4.96 6.49
N ALA A 28 3.97 -5.27 7.72
CA ALA A 28 3.05 -6.37 8.01
C ALA A 28 1.70 -6.20 7.27
N THR A 29 1.16 -4.98 7.23
CA THR A 29 -0.09 -4.68 6.52
C THR A 29 0.09 -4.80 5.00
N GLY A 30 1.20 -4.28 4.47
CA GLY A 30 1.54 -4.32 3.06
C GLY A 30 1.71 -5.75 2.54
N ASN A 31 2.38 -6.60 3.31
CA ASN A 31 2.56 -8.01 2.96
C ASN A 31 1.22 -8.75 2.81
N VAL A 32 0.29 -8.56 3.75
CA VAL A 32 -1.07 -9.15 3.66
C VAL A 32 -1.83 -8.59 2.44
N ALA A 33 -1.82 -7.27 2.26
CA ALA A 33 -2.54 -6.65 1.15
C ALA A 33 -2.00 -7.12 -0.22
N LEU A 34 -0.68 -7.19 -0.39
CA LEU A 34 -0.05 -7.62 -1.62
C LEU A 34 -0.30 -9.11 -1.92
N PHE A 35 -0.32 -9.96 -0.88
CA PHE A 35 -0.68 -11.36 -1.04
C PHE A 35 -2.10 -11.51 -1.62
N GLU A 36 -3.09 -10.80 -1.05
CA GLU A 36 -4.47 -10.84 -1.51
C GLU A 36 -4.63 -10.23 -2.91
N ILE A 37 -3.97 -9.09 -3.17
CA ILE A 37 -3.95 -8.45 -4.49
C ILE A 37 -3.36 -9.39 -5.55
N ALA A 38 -2.32 -10.17 -5.21
CA ALA A 38 -1.71 -11.11 -6.13
C ALA A 38 -2.68 -12.23 -6.55
N GLN A 39 -3.54 -12.71 -5.63
CA GLN A 39 -4.58 -13.69 -5.97
C GLN A 39 -5.60 -13.10 -6.95
N VAL A 40 -6.11 -11.89 -6.67
CA VAL A 40 -7.07 -11.21 -7.55
C VAL A 40 -6.45 -10.90 -8.92
N ALA A 41 -5.18 -10.48 -8.97
CA ALA A 41 -4.47 -10.21 -10.21
C ALA A 41 -4.32 -11.47 -11.08
N LYS A 42 -4.11 -12.63 -10.45
CA LYS A 42 -4.06 -13.92 -11.15
C LYS A 42 -5.40 -14.26 -11.79
N GLU A 43 -6.49 -14.15 -11.04
CA GLU A 43 -7.85 -14.35 -11.57
C GLU A 43 -8.15 -13.37 -12.72
N LEU A 44 -7.76 -12.10 -12.57
CA LEU A 44 -7.93 -11.09 -13.61
C LEU A 44 -7.12 -11.40 -14.87
N GLN A 45 -5.91 -11.92 -14.71
CA GLN A 45 -5.08 -12.37 -15.83
C GLN A 45 -5.72 -13.58 -16.54
N GLU A 46 -6.33 -14.52 -15.84
CA GLU A 46 -7.05 -15.65 -16.45
C GLU A 46 -8.26 -15.18 -17.27
N ILE A 47 -8.98 -14.15 -16.80
CA ILE A 47 -10.15 -13.58 -17.47
C ILE A 47 -9.75 -12.74 -18.70
N THR A 48 -8.71 -11.91 -18.56
CA THR A 48 -8.37 -10.89 -19.55
C THR A 48 -7.23 -11.30 -20.49
N ASN A 49 -6.48 -12.34 -20.11
CA ASN A 49 -5.22 -12.75 -20.73
C ASN A 49 -4.17 -11.62 -20.78
N GLN A 50 -4.26 -10.65 -19.85
CA GLN A 50 -3.32 -9.54 -19.71
C GLN A 50 -2.42 -9.76 -18.51
N HIS A 51 -1.13 -9.49 -18.68
CA HIS A 51 -0.17 -9.57 -17.59
C HIS A 51 -0.16 -8.27 -16.77
N HIS A 52 -0.14 -8.37 -15.44
CA HIS A 52 -0.18 -7.24 -14.52
C HIS A 52 1.13 -7.16 -13.70
N PRO A 53 2.22 -6.62 -14.28
CA PRO A 53 3.55 -6.69 -13.66
C PRO A 53 3.70 -5.85 -12.39
N TYR A 54 2.85 -4.85 -12.19
CA TYR A 54 2.90 -3.95 -11.03
C TYR A 54 1.94 -4.36 -9.92
N PHE A 55 0.77 -4.88 -10.25
CA PHE A 55 -0.22 -5.36 -9.27
C PHE A 55 -0.40 -6.85 -9.52
N GLY A 56 0.32 -7.68 -8.78
CA GLY A 56 0.33 -9.13 -8.99
C GLY A 56 1.51 -9.83 -8.37
N GLU A 57 1.67 -11.11 -8.69
CA GLU A 57 2.74 -11.98 -8.17
C GLU A 57 4.14 -11.38 -8.33
N SER A 58 4.38 -10.64 -9.44
CA SER A 58 5.68 -10.00 -9.70
C SER A 58 6.07 -8.96 -8.62
N HIS A 59 5.11 -8.19 -8.11
CA HIS A 59 5.37 -7.20 -7.07
C HIS A 59 5.47 -7.88 -5.69
N PHE A 60 4.55 -8.80 -5.40
CA PHE A 60 4.59 -9.55 -4.14
C PHE A 60 5.91 -10.34 -3.95
N ALA A 61 6.44 -10.92 -5.02
CA ALA A 61 7.73 -11.63 -4.99
C ALA A 61 8.95 -10.71 -4.75
N LYS A 62 8.79 -9.39 -4.95
CA LYS A 62 9.86 -8.42 -4.67
C LYS A 62 9.84 -7.97 -3.22
N GLU A 63 8.67 -7.78 -2.63
CA GLU A 63 8.59 -7.36 -1.22
C GLU A 63 9.06 -8.44 -0.25
N THR A 64 8.77 -9.71 -0.55
CA THR A 64 9.25 -10.84 0.27
C THR A 64 10.77 -11.05 0.25
N GLY A 65 11.51 -10.36 -0.64
CA GLY A 65 12.97 -10.45 -0.74
C GLY A 65 13.74 -9.16 -0.45
N HIS A 66 13.08 -7.99 -0.34
CA HIS A 66 13.75 -6.69 -0.28
C HIS A 66 13.66 -5.94 1.05
N ILE A 67 12.71 -6.24 1.93
CA ILE A 67 12.49 -5.45 3.17
C ILE A 67 13.74 -5.44 4.08
N GLN A 68 14.63 -6.43 3.97
CA GLN A 68 15.81 -6.54 4.84
C GLN A 68 17.15 -6.21 4.18
N ALA A 69 17.18 -5.66 2.96
CA ALA A 69 18.43 -5.25 2.29
C ALA A 69 19.56 -6.32 2.28
N GLU A 70 19.20 -7.61 2.15
CA GLU A 70 20.14 -8.75 2.21
C GLU A 70 20.96 -8.84 3.52
N MET A 71 20.51 -8.18 4.59
CA MET A 71 21.11 -8.30 5.91
C MET A 71 20.56 -9.54 6.59
N ASP A 72 21.42 -10.55 6.77
CA ASP A 72 21.15 -11.63 7.71
C ASP A 72 20.87 -11.02 9.10
N ASP A 73 19.90 -11.57 9.83
CA ASP A 73 19.64 -11.30 11.26
C ASP A 73 18.81 -10.04 11.62
N VAL A 74 18.21 -9.32 10.65
CA VAL A 74 17.38 -8.11 10.95
C VAL A 74 16.12 -8.46 11.74
N GLU A 75 15.39 -9.51 11.38
CA GLU A 75 14.21 -9.95 12.15
C GLU A 75 14.57 -10.30 13.59
N HIS A 76 15.64 -11.06 13.81
CA HIS A 76 16.11 -11.39 15.15
C HIS A 76 16.56 -10.15 15.93
N PHE A 77 17.21 -9.18 15.27
CA PHE A 77 17.51 -7.90 15.89
C PHE A 77 16.23 -7.20 16.37
N VAL A 78 15.22 -7.06 15.51
CA VAL A 78 13.95 -6.40 15.86
C VAL A 78 13.22 -7.15 16.98
N GLU A 79 13.17 -8.48 16.92
CA GLU A 79 12.56 -9.35 17.94
C GLU A 79 13.25 -9.23 19.31
N SER A 80 14.56 -8.94 19.33
CA SER A 80 15.34 -8.80 20.56
C SER A 80 15.13 -7.46 21.28
N ILE A 81 14.46 -6.48 20.65
CA ILE A 81 14.24 -5.16 21.24
C ILE A 81 13.19 -5.26 22.35
N GLU A 82 13.64 -5.06 23.60
CA GLU A 82 12.74 -5.00 24.75
C GLU A 82 12.09 -3.62 24.88
N LEU A 83 10.76 -3.60 24.95
CA LEU A 83 9.99 -2.40 25.24
C LEU A 83 9.69 -2.27 26.74
N THR A 84 9.82 -1.06 27.27
CA THR A 84 9.22 -0.75 28.57
C THR A 84 7.70 -0.90 28.52
N GLU A 85 7.03 -1.05 29.67
CA GLU A 85 5.57 -1.15 29.71
C GLU A 85 4.87 0.08 29.08
N ALA A 86 5.42 1.27 29.30
CA ALA A 86 4.91 2.51 28.71
C ALA A 86 5.05 2.50 27.17
N GLN A 87 6.21 2.08 26.66
CA GLN A 87 6.43 1.92 25.22
C GLN A 87 5.54 0.85 24.62
N ARG A 88 5.38 -0.30 25.29
CA ARG A 88 4.49 -1.38 24.83
C ARG A 88 3.05 -0.89 24.69
N LYS A 89 2.55 -0.14 25.66
CA LYS A 89 1.19 0.43 25.59
C LYS A 89 1.05 1.42 24.44
N LYS A 90 2.05 2.28 24.22
CA LYS A 90 2.07 3.25 23.13
C LYS A 90 2.18 2.56 21.76
N ALA A 91 3.03 1.54 21.65
CA ALA A 91 3.22 0.74 20.44
C ALA A 91 1.90 0.11 19.98
N LEU A 92 1.14 -0.51 20.89
CA LEU A 92 -0.16 -1.09 20.57
C LEU A 92 -1.14 -0.05 20.00
N VAL A 93 -1.15 1.17 20.55
CA VAL A 93 -2.00 2.26 20.01
C VAL A 93 -1.57 2.65 18.59
N LEU A 94 -0.26 2.71 18.33
CA LEU A 94 0.25 3.04 16.98
C LEU A 94 -0.06 1.94 15.97
N VAL A 95 0.12 0.67 16.34
CA VAL A 95 -0.24 -0.49 15.50
C VAL A 95 -1.71 -0.42 15.08
N GLU A 96 -2.61 -0.26 16.05
CA GLU A 96 -4.06 -0.16 15.79
C GLU A 96 -4.41 1.04 14.90
N LYS A 97 -3.72 2.17 15.08
CA LYS A 97 -3.90 3.36 14.23
C LYS A 97 -3.45 3.08 12.79
N VAL A 98 -2.31 2.43 12.57
CA VAL A 98 -1.85 2.05 11.23
C VAL A 98 -2.90 1.15 10.56
N PHE A 99 -3.36 0.09 11.25
CA PHE A 99 -4.37 -0.82 10.69
C PHE A 99 -5.69 -0.10 10.36
N ALA A 100 -6.13 0.81 11.23
CA ALA A 100 -7.32 1.62 10.98
C ALA A 100 -7.16 2.51 9.75
N ASP A 101 -6.02 3.17 9.57
CA ASP A 101 -5.78 4.08 8.45
C ASP A 101 -5.72 3.35 7.11
N PHE A 102 -5.08 2.18 7.08
CA PHE A 102 -5.10 1.31 5.89
C PHE A 102 -6.50 0.78 5.60
N THR A 103 -7.24 0.38 6.63
CA THR A 103 -8.63 -0.09 6.47
C THR A 103 -9.52 1.02 5.88
N GLU A 104 -9.41 2.24 6.39
CA GLU A 104 -10.13 3.40 5.85
C GLU A 104 -9.75 3.65 4.39
N ALA A 105 -8.45 3.67 4.06
CA ALA A 105 -7.98 3.88 2.70
C ALA A 105 -8.49 2.80 1.72
N MET A 106 -8.48 1.52 2.11
CA MET A 106 -9.02 0.43 1.31
C MET A 106 -10.54 0.57 1.10
N ASN A 107 -11.27 0.96 2.14
CA ASN A 107 -12.71 1.20 2.06
C ASN A 107 -13.03 2.40 1.14
N GLU A 108 -12.27 3.48 1.21
CA GLU A 108 -12.40 4.63 0.30
C GLU A 108 -12.22 4.19 -1.16
N MET A 109 -11.20 3.38 -1.45
CA MET A 109 -10.96 2.83 -2.79
C MET A 109 -12.10 1.91 -3.25
N LEU A 110 -12.63 1.05 -2.37
CA LEU A 110 -13.77 0.20 -2.68
C LEU A 110 -15.03 1.03 -3.00
N VAL A 111 -15.34 2.03 -2.18
CA VAL A 111 -16.48 2.95 -2.40
C VAL A 111 -16.30 3.68 -3.73
N PHE A 112 -15.08 4.11 -4.05
CA PHE A 112 -14.77 4.73 -5.33
C PHE A 112 -15.03 3.78 -6.50
N ALA A 113 -14.52 2.54 -6.44
CA ALA A 113 -14.70 1.52 -7.47
C ALA A 113 -16.18 1.16 -7.70
N GLN A 114 -16.97 1.03 -6.63
CA GLN A 114 -18.41 0.76 -6.70
C GLN A 114 -19.19 1.90 -7.39
N LYS A 115 -18.77 3.16 -7.18
CA LYS A 115 -19.40 4.33 -7.79
C LYS A 115 -18.97 4.56 -9.25
N HIS A 116 -17.83 4.00 -9.66
CA HIS A 116 -17.24 4.18 -11.00
C HIS A 116 -16.95 2.83 -11.66
N PRO A 117 -18.00 2.09 -12.05
CA PRO A 117 -17.84 0.78 -12.68
C PRO A 117 -17.08 0.89 -14.01
N TYR A 118 -16.27 -0.12 -14.29
CA TYR A 118 -15.36 -0.19 -15.45
C TYR A 118 -16.04 0.03 -16.80
N ASP A 119 -17.32 -0.34 -16.93
CA ASP A 119 -18.14 -0.15 -18.14
C ASP A 119 -18.41 1.34 -18.48
N LYS A 120 -18.02 2.25 -17.59
CA LYS A 120 -17.88 3.69 -17.83
C LYS A 120 -16.41 4.09 -17.69
N PRO A 121 -15.54 3.72 -18.65
CA PRO A 121 -14.12 3.95 -18.53
C PRO A 121 -13.82 5.45 -18.38
N PHE A 122 -12.89 5.79 -17.50
CA PHE A 122 -12.54 7.17 -17.15
C PHE A 122 -12.21 8.03 -18.38
N ILE A 123 -11.64 7.42 -19.44
CA ILE A 123 -11.42 8.02 -20.75
C ILE A 123 -11.35 6.87 -21.78
N THR A 124 -12.10 6.93 -22.89
CA THR A 124 -11.85 5.99 -24.00
C THR A 124 -10.62 6.43 -24.79
N THR A 125 -9.86 5.53 -25.41
CA THR A 125 -8.75 5.91 -26.32
C THR A 125 -9.21 6.84 -27.45
N SER A 126 -10.50 6.79 -27.81
CA SER A 126 -11.15 7.75 -28.71
C SER A 126 -11.23 9.17 -28.13
N SER A 127 -11.49 9.32 -26.83
CA SER A 127 -11.53 10.62 -26.14
C SER A 127 -10.15 11.27 -26.05
N ILE A 128 -9.07 10.47 -25.92
CA ILE A 128 -7.67 10.95 -25.96
C ILE A 128 -7.31 11.47 -27.37
N LYS A 129 -7.75 10.76 -28.43
CA LYS A 129 -7.56 11.24 -29.81
C LYS A 129 -8.29 12.56 -30.03
N GLN A 130 -9.54 12.70 -29.60
CA GLN A 130 -10.33 13.93 -29.75
C GLN A 130 -9.73 15.14 -29.02
N LEU A 131 -9.16 14.96 -27.82
CA LEU A 131 -8.46 16.03 -27.10
C LEU A 131 -7.19 16.48 -27.83
N ARG A 132 -6.45 15.55 -28.47
CA ARG A 132 -5.28 15.88 -29.29
C ARG A 132 -5.66 16.61 -30.58
N THR A 133 -6.75 16.24 -31.25
CA THR A 133 -7.21 16.97 -32.44
C THR A 133 -7.73 18.36 -32.08
N ALA A 134 -8.46 18.52 -30.97
CA ALA A 134 -8.93 19.83 -30.52
C ALA A 134 -7.78 20.79 -30.19
N ALA A 135 -6.68 20.29 -29.62
CA ALA A 135 -5.48 21.10 -29.34
C ALA A 135 -4.68 21.46 -30.60
N GLN A 136 -4.79 20.69 -31.69
CA GLN A 136 -4.11 20.95 -32.96
C GLN A 136 -4.86 21.91 -33.89
N VAL A 137 -6.15 22.17 -33.64
CA VAL A 137 -6.98 23.10 -34.44
C VAL A 137 -6.91 24.55 -33.91
N ILE A 138 -6.20 24.78 -32.80
CA ILE A 138 -6.07 26.10 -32.14
C ILE A 138 -4.74 26.82 -32.49
N TYR A 139 -3.97 26.33 -33.47
CA TYR A 139 -2.81 27.04 -34.02
C TYR A 139 -2.93 27.27 -35.53
#